data_AF-P68085-F1
#
_entry.id   AF-P68085-F1
#
_cell.length_a   1.000
_cell.length_b   1.000
_cell.length_c   1.000
_cell.angle_alpha   90.00
_cell.angle_beta   90.00
_cell.angle_gamma   90.00
#
_symmetry.space_group_name_H-M   'P 1'
#
loop_
_entity.id
_entity.type
_entity.pdbx_description
1 polymer ?
#
loop_
_entity_poly.entity_id
_entity_poly.type
_entity_poly.pdbx_seq_one_letter_code
_entity_poly.pdbx_strand_id
1 'polypeptide(L)'
;MGLSDGEWQLVLNVWGKVEADIPSHGQEVLIRLFKGHPETLEKFDKFKHLKSEDEMKASEDLKKHGATVLTALGGILKKKGHHEAEIKPLAQSHATKHKIPVKYLELISESIIQVLQSKHPGDFGADAQGAMNKALELFRNDMAAKYKELGFQG
;
A
#
# COMPACT_ATOMS: atom_id res chain seq x y z
N MET A 1 10.66 -14.55 -6.61
CA MET A 1 10.54 -14.86 -5.17
C MET A 1 9.07 -15.19 -4.92
N GLY A 2 8.75 -16.33 -4.32
CA GLY A 2 7.36 -16.73 -4.05
C GLY A 2 7.14 -16.93 -2.56
N LEU A 3 5.93 -16.64 -2.08
CA LEU A 3 5.51 -16.96 -0.72
C LEU A 3 4.94 -18.37 -0.68
N SER A 4 5.15 -19.07 0.42
CA SER A 4 4.47 -20.32 0.73
C SER A 4 2.99 -20.09 1.07
N ASP A 5 2.19 -21.16 1.01
CA ASP A 5 0.78 -21.08 1.40
C ASP A 5 0.58 -20.65 2.86
N GLY A 6 1.48 -21.06 3.76
CA GLY A 6 1.48 -20.64 5.17
C GLY A 6 1.73 -19.14 5.32
N GLU A 7 2.69 -18.59 4.58
CA GLU A 7 2.94 -17.15 4.57
C GLU A 7 1.75 -16.37 3.99
N TRP A 8 1.15 -16.85 2.90
CA TRP A 8 -0.08 -16.26 2.37
C TRP A 8 -1.23 -16.31 3.37
N GLN A 9 -1.35 -17.39 4.15
CA GLN A 9 -2.38 -17.48 5.18
C GLN A 9 -2.17 -16.43 6.27
N LEU A 10 -0.94 -16.20 6.73
CA LEU A 10 -0.62 -15.14 7.69
C LEU A 10 -0.97 -13.75 7.14
N VAL A 11 -0.60 -13.48 5.88
CA VAL A 11 -0.91 -12.22 5.18
C VAL A 11 -2.42 -12.01 5.11
N LEU A 12 -3.18 -13.01 4.68
CA LEU A 12 -4.63 -12.88 4.51
C LEU A 12 -5.39 -12.84 5.84
N ASN A 13 -4.89 -13.48 6.89
CA ASN A 13 -5.47 -13.40 8.24
C ASN A 13 -5.47 -11.97 8.77
N VAL A 14 -4.30 -11.29 8.75
CA VAL A 14 -4.23 -9.89 9.19
C VAL A 14 -4.97 -8.97 8.22
N TRP A 15 -4.94 -9.26 6.91
CA TRP A 15 -5.68 -8.46 5.94
C TRP A 15 -7.19 -8.51 6.18
N GLY A 16 -7.75 -9.65 6.62
CA GLY A 16 -9.15 -9.74 7.03
C GLY A 16 -9.54 -8.75 8.15
N LYS A 17 -8.60 -8.38 9.02
CA LYS A 17 -8.80 -7.34 10.05
C LYS A 17 -8.81 -5.93 9.44
N VAL A 18 -7.98 -5.69 8.43
CA VAL A 18 -7.99 -4.45 7.64
C VAL A 18 -9.33 -4.31 6.93
N GLU A 19 -9.86 -5.39 6.36
CA GLU A 19 -11.11 -5.37 5.61
C GLU A 19 -12.34 -5.03 6.45
N ALA A 20 -12.29 -5.28 7.77
CA ALA A 20 -13.36 -4.89 8.70
C ALA A 20 -13.53 -3.36 8.83
N ASP A 21 -12.48 -2.57 8.56
CA ASP A 21 -12.52 -1.11 8.56
C ASP A 21 -11.48 -0.53 7.58
N ILE A 22 -11.67 -0.81 6.29
CA ILE A 22 -10.78 -0.35 5.22
C ILE A 22 -10.59 1.18 5.25
N PRO A 23 -11.65 2.01 5.39
CA PRO A 23 -11.49 3.46 5.34
C PRO A 23 -10.57 4.01 6.45
N SER A 24 -10.71 3.52 7.69
CA SER A 24 -9.85 3.94 8.80
C SER A 24 -8.39 3.52 8.62
N HIS A 25 -8.15 2.28 8.18
CA HIS A 25 -6.79 1.82 7.88
C HIS A 25 -6.17 2.61 6.72
N GLY A 26 -6.95 2.86 5.67
CA GLY A 26 -6.48 3.59 4.49
C GLY A 26 -6.11 5.03 4.83
N GLN A 27 -6.93 5.70 5.63
CA GLN A 27 -6.61 7.05 6.10
C GLN A 27 -5.34 7.07 6.95
N GLU A 28 -5.22 6.16 7.91
CA GLU A 28 -4.05 6.09 8.81
C GLU A 28 -2.76 5.79 8.03
N VAL A 29 -2.79 4.87 7.06
CA VAL A 29 -1.64 4.56 6.20
C VAL A 29 -1.18 5.80 5.43
N LEU A 30 -2.11 6.54 4.82
CA LEU A 30 -1.75 7.75 4.06
C LEU A 30 -1.25 8.88 4.95
N ILE A 31 -1.86 9.09 6.12
CA ILE A 31 -1.37 10.06 7.11
C ILE A 31 0.06 9.72 7.53
N ARG A 32 0.32 8.45 7.83
CA ARG A 32 1.64 7.99 8.27
C ARG A 32 2.68 8.16 7.17
N LEU A 33 2.31 7.85 5.92
CA LEU A 33 3.14 8.08 4.75
C LEU A 33 3.50 9.57 4.61
N PHE A 34 2.51 10.46 4.64
CA PHE A 34 2.73 11.89 4.44
C PHE A 34 3.50 12.56 5.57
N LYS A 35 3.32 12.10 6.81
CA LYS A 35 4.11 12.58 7.96
C LYS A 35 5.55 12.09 7.93
N GLY A 36 5.78 10.83 7.59
CA GLY A 36 7.12 10.25 7.51
C GLY A 36 7.90 10.75 6.30
N HIS A 37 7.18 11.00 5.20
CA HIS A 37 7.75 11.31 3.89
C HIS A 37 6.93 12.40 3.17
N PRO A 38 7.03 13.68 3.59
CA PRO A 38 6.24 14.78 3.04
C PRO A 38 6.39 14.95 1.52
N GLU A 39 7.51 14.53 0.92
CA GLU A 39 7.76 14.52 -0.52
C GLU A 39 6.79 13.63 -1.31
N THR A 40 6.10 12.71 -0.62
CA THR A 40 5.07 11.85 -1.23
C THR A 40 3.73 12.58 -1.35
N LEU A 41 3.42 13.51 -0.44
CA LEU A 41 2.21 14.32 -0.47
C LEU A 41 2.17 15.25 -1.70
N GLU A 42 3.33 15.74 -2.13
CA GLU A 42 3.46 16.60 -3.32
C GLU A 42 3.02 15.91 -4.63
N LYS A 43 2.91 14.57 -4.65
CA LYS A 43 2.36 13.82 -5.79
C LYS A 43 0.83 13.87 -5.88
N PHE A 44 0.16 14.36 -4.84
CA PHE A 44 -1.29 14.41 -4.75
C PHE A 44 -1.79 15.86 -4.81
N ASP A 45 -2.07 16.36 -6.02
CA ASP A 45 -2.64 17.71 -6.19
C ASP A 45 -3.89 17.95 -5.34
N LYS A 46 -4.70 16.90 -5.15
CA LYS A 46 -5.91 16.95 -4.31
C LYS A 46 -5.59 17.13 -2.83
N PHE A 47 -4.42 16.71 -2.35
CA PHE A 47 -4.12 16.65 -0.90
C PHE A 47 -2.95 17.54 -0.47
N LYS A 48 -2.13 18.05 -1.39
CA LYS A 48 -0.94 18.87 -1.07
C LYS A 48 -1.20 20.15 -0.26
N HIS A 49 -2.46 20.57 -0.17
CA HIS A 49 -2.88 21.69 0.68
C HIS A 49 -3.03 21.31 2.16
N LEU A 50 -3.18 20.03 2.49
CA LEU A 50 -3.28 19.54 3.87
C LEU A 50 -1.91 19.66 4.54
N LYS A 51 -1.78 20.54 5.53
CA LYS A 51 -0.52 20.88 6.21
C LYS A 51 -0.37 20.24 7.58
N SER A 52 -1.48 19.84 8.21
CA SER A 52 -1.44 19.20 9.53
C SER A 52 -2.09 17.82 9.53
N GLU A 53 -1.74 17.00 10.52
CA GLU A 53 -2.35 15.70 10.73
C GLU A 53 -3.86 15.82 11.01
N ASP A 54 -4.28 16.85 11.73
CA ASP A 54 -5.70 17.08 12.05
C ASP A 54 -6.51 17.39 10.77
N GLU A 55 -5.96 18.19 9.86
CA GLU A 55 -6.57 18.42 8.53
C GLU A 55 -6.67 17.12 7.73
N MET A 56 -5.64 16.27 7.77
CA MET A 56 -5.67 14.97 7.10
C MET A 56 -6.71 14.02 7.72
N LYS A 57 -6.86 14.03 9.05
CA LYS A 57 -7.89 13.25 9.78
C LYS A 57 -9.30 13.74 9.48
N ALA A 58 -9.49 15.05 9.32
CA ALA A 58 -10.77 15.64 8.94
C ALA A 58 -11.11 15.46 7.45
N SER A 59 -10.15 15.07 6.61
CA SER A 59 -10.35 14.95 5.17
C SER A 59 -11.08 13.64 4.79
N GLU A 60 -12.38 13.75 4.56
CA GLU A 60 -13.20 12.65 4.00
C GLU A 60 -12.70 12.18 2.63
N ASP A 61 -12.14 13.09 1.84
CA ASP A 61 -11.56 12.73 0.55
C ASP A 61 -10.28 11.91 0.68
N LEU A 62 -9.43 12.21 1.66
CA LEU A 62 -8.25 11.41 1.96
C LEU A 62 -8.66 10.01 2.43
N LYS A 63 -9.67 9.93 3.30
CA LYS A 63 -10.22 8.66 3.78
C LYS A 63 -10.77 7.80 2.65
N LYS A 64 -11.54 8.38 1.72
CA LYS A 64 -12.03 7.70 0.50
C LYS A 64 -10.89 7.23 -0.40
N HIS A 65 -9.85 8.04 -0.55
CA HIS A 65 -8.70 7.66 -1.35
C HIS A 65 -7.92 6.51 -0.72
N GLY A 66 -7.65 6.57 0.59
CA GLY A 66 -7.04 5.49 1.35
C GLY A 66 -7.83 4.19 1.22
N ALA A 67 -9.16 4.26 1.27
CA ALA A 67 -10.00 3.09 1.04
C ALA A 67 -9.84 2.50 -0.36
N THR A 68 -9.70 3.36 -1.39
CA THR A 68 -9.45 2.93 -2.77
C THR A 68 -8.10 2.22 -2.89
N VAL A 69 -7.04 2.79 -2.30
CA VAL A 69 -5.69 2.21 -2.31
C VAL A 69 -5.68 0.83 -1.65
N LEU A 70 -6.21 0.71 -0.44
CA LEU A 70 -6.21 -0.57 0.27
C LEU A 70 -7.16 -1.58 -0.37
N THR A 71 -8.29 -1.17 -0.94
CA THR A 71 -9.15 -2.11 -1.69
C THR A 71 -8.40 -2.73 -2.88
N ALA A 72 -7.67 -1.91 -3.65
CA ALA A 72 -6.87 -2.39 -4.77
C ALA A 72 -5.74 -3.33 -4.32
N LEU A 73 -5.00 -2.95 -3.27
CA LEU A 73 -3.95 -3.81 -2.72
C LEU A 73 -4.50 -5.12 -2.16
N GLY A 74 -5.64 -5.09 -1.48
CA GLY A 74 -6.31 -6.29 -0.99
C GLY A 74 -6.72 -7.25 -2.10
N GLY A 75 -7.20 -6.71 -3.23
CA GLY A 75 -7.47 -7.48 -4.44
C GLY A 75 -6.23 -8.20 -4.97
N ILE A 76 -5.06 -7.53 -4.97
CA ILE A 76 -3.77 -8.09 -5.37
C ILE A 76 -3.33 -9.21 -4.40
N LEU A 77 -3.32 -8.94 -3.09
CA LEU A 77 -2.88 -9.90 -2.06
C LEU A 77 -3.69 -11.20 -2.10
N LYS A 78 -5.01 -11.11 -2.34
CA LYS A 78 -5.90 -12.27 -2.44
C LYS A 78 -5.60 -13.18 -3.63
N LYS A 79 -4.86 -12.72 -4.63
CA LYS A 79 -4.41 -13.55 -5.77
C LYS A 79 -3.17 -14.38 -5.47
N LYS A 80 -2.54 -14.20 -4.31
CA LYS A 80 -1.40 -15.01 -3.84
C LYS A 80 -0.25 -15.09 -4.86
N GLY A 81 0.06 -13.98 -5.52
CA GLY A 81 1.11 -13.90 -6.54
C GLY A 81 0.62 -14.07 -7.99
N HIS A 82 -0.60 -14.53 -8.21
CA HIS A 82 -1.21 -14.62 -9.55
C HIS A 82 -1.95 -13.32 -9.92
N HIS A 83 -1.31 -12.16 -9.70
CA HIS A 83 -1.93 -10.83 -9.72
C HIS A 83 -1.57 -9.96 -10.94
N GLU A 84 -1.06 -10.55 -12.03
CA GLU A 84 -0.62 -9.75 -13.19
C GLU A 84 -1.75 -8.89 -13.76
N ALA A 85 -2.97 -9.43 -13.83
CA ALA A 85 -4.14 -8.73 -14.35
C ALA A 85 -4.50 -7.50 -13.49
N GLU A 86 -4.37 -7.62 -12.17
CA GLU A 86 -4.65 -6.54 -11.22
C GLU A 86 -3.53 -5.48 -11.19
N ILE A 87 -2.26 -5.90 -11.34
CA ILE A 87 -1.11 -4.99 -11.35
C ILE A 87 -1.07 -4.14 -12.63
N LYS A 88 -1.42 -4.69 -13.79
CA LYS A 88 -1.27 -4.00 -15.09
C LYS A 88 -1.90 -2.59 -15.14
N PRO A 89 -3.18 -2.36 -14.79
CA PRO A 89 -3.75 -1.00 -14.80
C PRO A 89 -3.14 -0.10 -13.72
N LEU A 90 -2.75 -0.66 -12.57
CA LEU A 90 -2.12 0.10 -11.50
C LEU A 90 -0.75 0.61 -11.94
N ALA A 91 0.08 -0.26 -12.50
CA ALA A 91 1.39 0.08 -13.05
C ALA A 91 1.28 1.14 -14.16
N GLN A 92 0.33 0.97 -15.09
CA GLN A 92 0.08 1.95 -16.15
C GLN A 92 -0.18 3.35 -15.58
N SER A 93 -1.16 3.47 -14.68
CA SER A 93 -1.52 4.78 -14.11
C SER A 93 -0.37 5.40 -13.31
N HIS A 94 0.31 4.60 -12.48
CA HIS A 94 1.34 5.11 -11.59
C HIS A 94 2.63 5.48 -12.34
N ALA A 95 2.97 4.78 -13.43
CA ALA A 95 4.11 5.10 -14.30
C ALA A 95 3.84 6.28 -15.25
N THR A 96 2.71 6.28 -15.95
CA THR A 96 2.52 7.23 -17.06
C THR A 96 1.79 8.50 -16.66
N LYS A 97 0.87 8.43 -15.69
CA LYS A 97 0.10 9.59 -15.24
C LYS A 97 0.66 10.20 -13.96
N HIS A 98 0.81 9.39 -12.91
CA HIS A 98 1.16 9.90 -11.58
C HIS A 98 2.67 10.03 -11.36
N LYS A 99 3.50 9.39 -12.19
CA LYS A 99 4.97 9.44 -12.11
C LYS A 99 5.46 9.11 -10.70
N ILE A 100 4.95 8.02 -10.14
CA ILE A 100 5.29 7.54 -8.79
C ILE A 100 6.52 6.64 -8.90
N PRO A 101 7.67 7.03 -8.33
CA PRO A 101 8.86 6.19 -8.36
C PRO A 101 8.68 4.92 -7.54
N VAL A 102 9.41 3.85 -7.86
CA VAL A 102 9.39 2.59 -7.07
C VAL A 102 9.75 2.87 -5.61
N LYS A 103 10.63 3.85 -5.35
CA LYS A 103 10.98 4.26 -3.99
C LYS A 103 9.75 4.62 -3.16
N TYR A 104 8.75 5.30 -3.73
CA TYR A 104 7.55 5.67 -2.98
C TYR A 104 6.64 4.48 -2.70
N LEU A 105 6.70 3.42 -3.51
CA LEU A 105 6.04 2.14 -3.21
C LEU A 105 6.69 1.43 -2.00
N GLU A 106 7.99 1.61 -1.77
CA GLU A 106 8.67 1.14 -0.55
C GLU A 106 8.15 1.90 0.67
N LEU A 107 8.07 3.24 0.60
CA LEU A 107 7.64 4.09 1.72
C LEU A 107 6.20 3.80 2.17
N ILE A 108 5.28 3.59 1.21
CA ILE A 108 3.91 3.18 1.57
C ILE A 108 3.87 1.74 2.10
N SER A 109 4.74 0.84 1.63
CA SER A 109 4.86 -0.51 2.19
C SER A 109 5.26 -0.46 3.68
N GLU A 110 6.26 0.37 4.01
CA GLU A 110 6.68 0.60 5.41
C GLU A 110 5.53 1.18 6.25
N SER A 111 4.80 2.15 5.70
CA SER A 111 3.63 2.74 6.37
C SER A 111 2.54 1.71 6.66
N ILE A 112 2.25 0.81 5.71
CA ILE A 112 1.31 -0.31 5.91
C ILE A 112 1.77 -1.20 7.06
N ILE A 113 3.03 -1.64 7.05
CA ILE A 113 3.59 -2.50 8.10
C ILE A 113 3.45 -1.84 9.49
N GLN A 114 3.79 -0.56 9.59
CA GLN A 114 3.70 0.17 10.86
C GLN A 114 2.25 0.32 11.36
N VAL A 115 1.29 0.51 10.46
CA VAL A 115 -0.14 0.59 10.83
C VAL A 115 -0.66 -0.77 11.29
N LEU A 116 -0.30 -1.86 10.59
CA LEU A 116 -0.68 -3.22 10.99
C LEU A 116 -0.11 -3.58 12.37
N GLN A 117 1.17 -3.27 12.61
CA GLN A 117 1.81 -3.46 13.91
C GLN A 117 1.09 -2.71 15.03
N SER A 118 0.66 -1.48 14.75
CA SER A 118 0.02 -0.62 15.75
C SER A 118 -1.43 -1.00 16.03
N LYS A 119 -2.20 -1.39 15.00
CA LYS A 119 -3.64 -1.68 15.14
C LYS A 119 -3.92 -3.14 15.50
N HIS A 120 -3.05 -4.07 15.08
CA HIS A 120 -3.27 -5.51 15.23
C HIS A 120 -2.06 -6.23 15.86
N PRO A 121 -1.48 -5.75 16.98
CA PRO A 121 -0.27 -6.35 17.55
C PRO A 121 -0.44 -7.84 17.91
N GLY A 122 -1.65 -8.29 18.24
CA GLY A 122 -1.95 -9.70 18.54
C GLY A 122 -2.03 -10.61 17.32
N ASP A 123 -2.34 -10.07 16.14
CA ASP A 123 -2.44 -10.81 14.87
C ASP A 123 -1.22 -10.57 13.95
N PHE A 124 -0.31 -9.66 14.34
CA PHE A 124 0.83 -9.21 13.52
C PHE A 124 2.18 -9.34 14.26
N GLY A 125 2.47 -10.57 14.70
CA GLY A 125 3.78 -10.95 15.24
C GLY A 125 4.86 -11.07 14.16
N ALA A 126 6.08 -11.46 14.56
CA ALA A 126 7.25 -11.48 13.69
C ALA A 126 7.06 -12.29 12.39
N ASP A 127 6.44 -13.47 12.47
CA ASP A 127 6.18 -14.31 11.30
C ASP A 127 5.20 -13.67 10.32
N ALA A 128 4.11 -13.08 10.84
CA ALA A 128 3.11 -12.39 10.03
C ALA A 128 3.67 -11.11 9.40
N GLN A 129 4.48 -10.36 10.14
CA GLN A 129 5.20 -9.19 9.61
C GLN A 129 6.18 -9.60 8.52
N GLY A 130 6.97 -10.66 8.74
CA GLY A 130 7.89 -11.22 7.74
C GLY A 130 7.17 -11.65 6.46
N ALA A 131 6.03 -12.34 6.59
CA ALA A 131 5.21 -12.74 5.45
C ALA A 131 4.63 -11.53 4.69
N MET A 132 4.12 -10.52 5.40
CA MET A 132 3.60 -9.29 4.79
C MET A 132 4.71 -8.50 4.08
N ASN A 133 5.91 -8.42 4.66
CA ASN A 133 7.07 -7.80 4.00
C ASN A 133 7.38 -8.48 2.66
N LYS A 134 7.42 -9.82 2.63
CA LYS A 134 7.63 -10.59 1.39
C LYS A 134 6.53 -10.35 0.36
N ALA A 135 5.27 -10.29 0.79
CA ALA A 135 4.14 -10.03 -0.11
C ALA A 135 4.23 -8.63 -0.74
N LEU A 136 4.54 -7.61 0.06
CA LEU A 136 4.73 -6.24 -0.43
C LEU A 136 5.98 -6.12 -1.31
N GLU A 137 7.06 -6.84 -1.00
CA GLU A 137 8.25 -6.90 -1.86
C GLU A 137 7.95 -7.54 -3.22
N LEU A 138 7.22 -8.65 -3.26
CA LEU A 138 6.75 -9.27 -4.50
C LEU A 138 5.93 -8.29 -5.32
N PHE A 139 4.95 -7.62 -4.69
CA PHE A 139 4.17 -6.57 -5.34
C PHE A 139 5.03 -5.45 -5.95
N ARG A 140 6.01 -4.92 -5.19
CA ARG A 140 6.91 -3.87 -5.69
C ARG A 140 7.77 -4.32 -6.85
N ASN A 141 8.30 -5.55 -6.79
CA ASN A 141 9.12 -6.12 -7.86
C ASN A 141 8.32 -6.26 -9.16
N ASP A 142 7.06 -6.72 -9.07
CA ASP A 142 6.20 -6.87 -10.24
C ASP A 142 5.74 -5.52 -10.81
N MET A 143 5.44 -4.53 -9.94
CA MET A 143 5.21 -3.14 -10.36
C MET A 143 6.43 -2.56 -11.10
N ALA A 144 7.63 -2.74 -10.55
CA ALA A 144 8.88 -2.26 -11.15
C ALA A 144 9.16 -2.93 -12.50
N ALA A 145 8.86 -4.22 -12.66
CA ALA A 145 8.95 -4.91 -13.93
C ALA A 145 8.01 -4.29 -14.97
N LYS A 146 6.74 -4.03 -14.61
CA LYS A 146 5.79 -3.35 -15.50
C LYS A 146 6.18 -1.91 -15.80
N TYR A 147 6.77 -1.18 -14.86
CA TYR A 147 7.30 0.16 -15.12
C TYR A 147 8.38 0.16 -16.23
N LYS A 148 9.30 -0.82 -16.18
CA LYS A 148 10.33 -0.99 -17.21
C LYS A 148 9.73 -1.30 -18.57
N GLU A 149 8.73 -2.19 -18.63
CA GLU A 149 7.99 -2.48 -19.87
C GLU A 149 7.32 -1.22 -20.46
N LEU A 150 6.88 -0.30 -19.59
CA LEU A 150 6.25 0.97 -19.97
C LEU A 150 7.26 2.11 -20.23
N GLY A 151 8.56 1.85 -20.17
CA GLY A 151 9.61 2.85 -20.38
C GLY A 151 9.77 3.87 -19.24
N PHE A 152 9.24 3.59 -18.05
CA PHE A 152 9.42 4.42 -16.86
C PHE A 152 10.52 3.83 -15.97
N GLN A 153 11.55 4.61 -15.67
CA GLN A 153 12.72 4.20 -14.86
C GLN A 153 12.67 4.70 -13.41
N GLY A 154 11.57 5.33 -13.00
CA GLY A 154 11.42 5.88 -11.64
C GLY A 154 11.19 4.80 -10.59
#